data_AF-A0A2T4VT58-F1
#
_entry.id   AF-A0A2T4VT58-F1
#
_cell.length_a   1.000
_cell.length_b   1.000
_cell.length_c   1.000
_cell.angle_alpha   90.00
_cell.angle_beta   90.00
_cell.angle_gamma   90.00
#
_symmetry.space_group_name_H-M   'P 1'
#
loop_
_entity.id
_entity.type
_entity.pdbx_description
1 polymer ?
#
loop_
_entity_poly.entity_id
_entity_poly.type
_entity_poly.pdbx_seq_one_letter_code
_entity_poly.pdbx_strand_id
1 'polypeptide(L)'
;MNDPYKQLRGEYIDALRGAVPAIVRWWNDHCPYSWTEPVPTEAMTDFHRRWPAGPAAHPRVIAIFRQYYFALQELNDRTAFVSRVQPIDLLVNDLTTVAPDLFELMQGFVYIPIAFNPDGEEC
;
A
#
# COMPACT_ATOMS: atom_id res chain seq x y z
N MET A 1 20.06 -2.53 19.84
CA MET A 1 20.42 -2.85 18.44
C MET A 1 19.24 -2.37 17.60
N ASN A 2 19.43 -1.33 16.78
CA ASN A 2 18.33 -0.78 15.97
C ASN A 2 18.07 -1.76 14.83
N ASP A 3 16.85 -2.26 14.74
CA ASP A 3 16.45 -3.19 13.68
C ASP A 3 16.13 -2.37 12.41
N PRO A 4 16.94 -2.44 11.35
CA PRO A 4 16.79 -1.58 10.17
C PRO A 4 15.45 -1.79 9.46
N TYR A 5 14.87 -3.00 9.53
CA TYR A 5 13.54 -3.26 8.97
C TYR A 5 12.45 -2.57 9.79
N LYS A 6 12.56 -2.57 11.13
CA LYS A 6 11.62 -1.82 11.98
C LYS A 6 11.72 -0.32 11.76
N GLN A 7 12.94 0.20 11.56
CA GLN A 7 13.14 1.61 11.23
C GLN A 7 12.47 1.96 9.89
N LEU A 8 12.76 1.19 8.83
CA LEU A 8 12.17 1.42 7.51
C LEU A 8 10.63 1.37 7.53
N ARG A 9 10.06 0.42 8.28
CA ARG A 9 8.62 0.31 8.47
C ARG A 9 8.03 1.53 9.18
N GLY A 10 8.72 2.04 10.21
CA GLY A 10 8.31 3.26 10.91
C GLY A 10 8.27 4.47 9.96
N GLU A 11 9.34 4.65 9.18
CA GLU A 11 9.42 5.72 8.18
C GLU A 11 8.31 5.61 7.12
N TYR A 12 8.01 4.39 6.65
CA TYR A 12 6.91 4.13 5.72
C TYR A 12 5.54 4.51 6.30
N ILE A 13 5.27 4.10 7.54
CA ILE A 13 4.03 4.41 8.27
C ILE A 13 3.88 5.93 8.43
N ASP A 14 4.96 6.63 8.80
CA ASP A 14 4.94 8.09 8.96
C ASP A 14 4.68 8.79 7.63
N ALA A 15 5.31 8.33 6.54
CA ALA A 15 5.07 8.86 5.20
C ALA A 15 3.61 8.69 4.75
N LEU A 16 3.01 7.52 5.00
CA LEU A 16 1.59 7.29 4.73
C LEU A 16 0.70 8.17 5.60
N ARG A 17 0.91 8.23 6.92
CA ARG A 17 0.13 9.08 7.84
C ARG A 17 0.17 10.55 7.46
N GLY A 18 1.31 11.03 6.94
CA GLY A 18 1.43 12.39 6.42
C GLY A 18 0.61 12.66 5.15
N ALA A 19 0.33 11.63 4.33
CA ALA A 19 -0.35 11.78 3.05
C ALA A 19 -1.84 11.41 3.08
N VAL A 20 -2.22 10.37 3.83
CA VAL A 20 -3.56 9.78 3.83
C VAL A 20 -4.69 10.80 4.09
N PRO A 21 -4.60 11.73 5.05
CA PRO A 21 -5.70 12.67 5.30
C PRO A 21 -6.09 13.51 4.08
N ALA A 22 -5.10 13.99 3.32
CA ALA A 22 -5.36 14.76 2.10
C ALA A 22 -5.96 13.90 0.98
N ILE A 23 -5.57 12.62 0.91
CA ILE A 23 -6.06 11.68 -0.10
C ILE A 23 -7.50 11.25 0.21
N VAL A 24 -7.81 10.98 1.48
CA VAL A 24 -9.18 10.69 1.90
C VAL A 24 -10.09 11.88 1.65
N ARG A 25 -9.61 13.10 1.93
CA ARG A 25 -10.35 14.32 1.54
C ARG A 25 -10.57 14.40 0.03
N TRP A 26 -9.53 14.18 -0.77
CA TRP A 26 -9.65 14.15 -2.23
C TRP A 26 -10.72 13.15 -2.69
N TRP A 27 -10.74 11.95 -2.10
CA TRP A 27 -11.78 10.96 -2.40
C TRP A 27 -13.17 11.52 -2.08
N ASN A 28 -13.39 11.96 -0.84
CA ASN A 28 -14.69 12.45 -0.38
C ASN A 28 -15.19 13.68 -1.18
N ASP A 29 -14.28 14.50 -1.71
CA ASP A 29 -14.63 15.66 -2.54
C ASP A 29 -15.13 15.26 -3.95
N HIS A 30 -14.76 14.07 -4.46
CA HIS A 30 -15.06 13.63 -5.83
C HIS A 30 -15.98 12.40 -5.91
N CYS A 31 -16.16 11.72 -4.78
CA CYS A 31 -16.73 10.40 -4.70
C CYS A 31 -17.84 10.36 -3.64
N PRO A 32 -19.10 10.08 -4.04
CA PRO A 32 -20.20 10.03 -3.08
C PRO A 32 -20.24 8.77 -2.21
N TYR A 33 -19.46 7.72 -2.54
CA TYR A 33 -19.46 6.47 -1.79
C TYR A 33 -18.22 6.35 -0.91
N SER A 34 -18.37 5.66 0.22
CA SER A 34 -17.23 5.27 1.04
C SER A 34 -16.33 4.33 0.24
N TRP A 35 -15.02 4.50 0.37
CA TRP A 35 -14.05 3.60 -0.23
C TRP A 35 -13.90 2.27 0.53
N THR A 36 -14.52 2.16 1.71
CA THR A 36 -14.53 0.93 2.54
C THR A 36 -15.72 0.02 2.22
N GLU A 37 -16.67 0.46 1.40
CA GLU A 37 -17.89 -0.28 1.08
C GLU A 37 -17.94 -0.64 -0.40
N PRO A 38 -18.41 -1.85 -0.75
CA PRO A 38 -18.59 -2.21 -2.15
C PRO A 38 -19.70 -1.38 -2.79
N VAL A 39 -19.44 -0.86 -3.99
CA VAL A 39 -20.42 -0.13 -4.79
C VAL A 39 -20.89 -1.04 -5.93
N PRO A 40 -22.21 -1.28 -6.09
CA PRO A 40 -22.74 -2.01 -7.24
C PRO A 40 -22.32 -1.36 -8.55
N THR A 41 -21.97 -2.15 -9.56
CA THR A 41 -21.44 -1.67 -10.86
C THR A 41 -22.37 -0.66 -11.53
N GLU A 42 -23.68 -0.85 -11.40
CA GLU A 42 -24.73 0.03 -11.90
C GLU A 42 -24.78 1.40 -11.20
N ALA A 43 -24.32 1.46 -9.95
CA ALA A 43 -24.30 2.68 -9.13
C ALA A 43 -22.96 3.43 -9.25
N MET A 44 -21.90 2.80 -9.77
CA MET A 44 -20.58 3.43 -9.90
C MET A 44 -20.63 4.69 -10.76
N THR A 45 -20.08 5.79 -10.23
CA THR A 45 -19.83 7.00 -11.02
C THR A 45 -18.63 6.79 -11.95
N ASP A 46 -18.43 7.67 -12.95
CA ASP A 46 -17.23 7.61 -13.80
C ASP A 46 -15.94 7.76 -13.01
N PHE A 47 -15.99 8.53 -11.91
CA PHE A 47 -14.87 8.64 -10.98
C PHE A 47 -14.55 7.30 -10.31
N HIS A 48 -15.55 6.55 -9.83
CA HIS A 48 -15.34 5.21 -9.27
C HIS A 48 -14.72 4.24 -10.27
N ARG A 49 -15.26 4.22 -11.50
CA ARG A 49 -14.75 3.33 -12.56
C ARG A 49 -13.29 3.64 -12.90
N ARG A 50 -12.87 4.91 -12.78
CA ARG A 50 -11.48 5.31 -12.99
C ARG A 50 -10.56 4.87 -11.86
N TRP A 51 -11.08 4.75 -10.64
CA TRP A 51 -10.36 4.45 -9.39
C TRP A 51 -11.01 3.30 -8.61
N PRO A 52 -11.09 2.08 -9.19
CA PRO A 52 -11.83 0.96 -8.58
C PRO A 52 -11.19 0.44 -7.29
N ALA A 53 -9.90 0.71 -7.09
CA ALA A 53 -9.14 0.40 -5.87
C ALA A 53 -9.17 1.54 -4.83
N GLY A 54 -10.05 2.52 -5.00
CA GLY A 54 -10.25 3.57 -4.01
C GLY A 54 -9.03 4.51 -3.84
N PRO A 55 -8.91 5.14 -2.67
CA PRO A 55 -7.76 5.97 -2.26
C PRO A 55 -6.41 5.26 -2.37
N ALA A 56 -6.36 3.93 -2.25
CA ALA A 56 -5.13 3.16 -2.37
C ALA A 56 -4.47 3.30 -3.75
N ALA A 57 -5.28 3.50 -4.80
CA ALA A 57 -4.80 3.74 -6.16
C ALA A 57 -4.29 5.16 -6.39
N HIS A 58 -4.40 6.07 -5.43
CA HIS A 58 -3.98 7.46 -5.60
C HIS A 58 -2.47 7.55 -5.92
N PRO A 59 -2.03 8.39 -6.89
CA PRO A 59 -0.62 8.46 -7.31
C PRO A 59 0.37 8.70 -6.17
N ARG A 60 -0.04 9.45 -5.13
CA ARG A 60 0.81 9.69 -3.95
C ARG A 60 1.01 8.44 -3.09
N VAL A 61 0.00 7.58 -2.93
CA VAL A 61 0.13 6.30 -2.22
C VAL A 61 1.07 5.39 -3.00
N ILE A 62 0.86 5.27 -4.32
CA ILE A 62 1.73 4.49 -5.21
C ILE A 62 3.19 4.99 -5.13
N ALA A 63 3.41 6.30 -5.15
CA ALA A 63 4.74 6.87 -5.05
C ALA A 63 5.44 6.54 -3.72
N ILE A 64 4.73 6.66 -2.60
CA ILE A 64 5.25 6.29 -1.27
C ILE A 64 5.56 4.79 -1.26
N PHE A 65 4.61 3.94 -1.64
CA PHE A 65 4.83 2.49 -1.70
C PHE A 65 6.07 2.13 -2.52
N ARG A 66 6.22 2.69 -3.73
CA ARG A 66 7.38 2.42 -4.60
C ARG A 66 8.70 2.87 -3.98
N GLN A 67 8.73 4.03 -3.31
CA GLN A 67 9.91 4.51 -2.62
C GLN A 67 10.36 3.51 -1.54
N TYR A 68 9.45 3.05 -0.70
CA TYR A 68 9.78 2.12 0.38
C TYR A 68 10.00 0.68 -0.10
N TYR A 69 9.37 0.28 -1.21
CA TYR A 69 9.68 -0.97 -1.90
C TYR A 69 11.15 -1.01 -2.31
N PHE A 70 11.65 0.02 -3.00
CA PHE A 70 13.06 0.05 -3.42
C PHE A 70 14.02 0.15 -2.24
N ALA A 71 13.68 0.94 -1.22
CA ALA A 71 14.49 1.02 0.00
C ALA A 71 14.58 -0.34 0.73
N LEU A 72 13.50 -1.12 0.74
CA LEU A 72 13.50 -2.47 1.29
C LEU A 72 14.34 -3.44 0.46
N GLN A 73 14.25 -3.35 -0.87
CA GLN A 73 15.08 -4.17 -1.76
C GLN A 73 16.57 -3.88 -1.56
N GLU A 74 16.96 -2.60 -1.45
CA GLU A 74 18.34 -2.22 -1.13
C GLU A 74 18.80 -2.74 0.24
N LEU A 75 17.92 -2.75 1.24
CA LEU A 75 18.21 -3.31 2.56
C LEU A 75 18.38 -4.85 2.49
N ASN A 76 17.53 -5.53 1.73
CA ASN A 76 17.59 -6.98 1.50
C ASN A 76 18.89 -7.37 0.75
N ASP A 77 19.33 -6.58 -0.22
CA ASP A 77 20.55 -6.84 -0.99
C ASP A 77 21.82 -6.77 -0.13
N ARG A 78 21.80 -5.96 0.93
CA ARG A 78 22.90 -5.82 1.90
C ARG A 78 22.83 -6.84 3.04
N THR A 79 21.81 -7.68 3.05
CA THR A 79 21.51 -8.60 4.15
C THR A 79 21.63 -10.06 3.69
N ALA A 80 22.03 -10.95 4.60
CA ALA A 80 22.06 -12.38 4.35
C ALA A 80 20.68 -12.90 3.91
N PHE A 81 20.64 -13.83 2.96
CA PHE A 81 19.40 -14.34 2.37
C PHE A 81 18.36 -14.80 3.40
N VAL A 82 18.82 -15.51 4.45
CA VAL A 82 17.97 -16.03 5.55
C VAL A 82 17.33 -14.95 6.42
N SER A 83 17.71 -13.69 6.24
CA SER A 83 17.22 -12.55 7.02
C SER A 83 16.57 -11.48 6.14
N ARG A 84 16.25 -11.82 4.88
CA ARG A 84 15.51 -10.95 3.96
C ARG A 84 14.02 -10.97 4.28
N VAL A 85 13.37 -9.83 4.08
CA VAL A 85 11.93 -9.67 4.31
C VAL A 85 11.23 -9.47 2.97
N GLN A 86 10.13 -10.18 2.74
CA GLN A 86 9.33 -9.96 1.53
C GLN A 86 8.67 -8.58 1.58
N PRO A 87 8.63 -7.82 0.46
CA PRO A 87 8.00 -6.50 0.47
C PRO A 87 6.54 -6.50 0.89
N ILE A 88 5.76 -7.51 0.51
CA ILE A 88 4.36 -7.63 0.92
C ILE A 88 4.22 -7.78 2.44
N ASP A 89 5.15 -8.46 3.10
CA ASP A 89 5.08 -8.68 4.55
C ASP A 89 5.26 -7.35 5.30
N LEU A 90 6.30 -6.59 4.97
CA LEU A 90 6.62 -5.35 5.69
C LEU A 90 5.70 -4.18 5.29
N LEU A 91 5.36 -4.05 4.01
CA LEU A 91 4.66 -2.87 3.47
C LEU A 91 3.14 -3.02 3.44
N VAL A 92 2.59 -4.23 3.61
CA VAL A 92 1.14 -4.49 3.57
C VAL A 92 0.69 -5.35 4.74
N ASN A 93 1.17 -6.59 4.87
CA ASN A 93 0.64 -7.55 5.84
C ASN A 93 0.87 -7.11 7.28
N ASP A 94 2.06 -6.60 7.61
CA ASP A 94 2.41 -6.11 8.95
C ASP A 94 1.50 -4.98 9.44
N LEU A 95 0.97 -4.16 8.52
CA LEU A 95 0.11 -3.02 8.86
C LEU A 95 -1.13 -3.47 9.63
N THR A 96 -1.64 -4.69 9.38
CA THR A 96 -2.76 -5.29 10.14
C THR A 96 -2.55 -5.20 11.65
N THR A 97 -1.30 -5.29 12.10
CA THR A 97 -0.93 -5.32 13.52
C THR A 97 -0.34 -3.99 13.97
N VAL A 98 0.51 -3.35 13.14
CA VAL A 98 1.30 -2.19 13.59
C VAL A 98 0.68 -0.83 13.24
N ALA A 99 -0.20 -0.78 12.22
CA ALA A 99 -0.91 0.43 11.81
C ALA A 99 -2.27 0.05 11.16
N PRO A 100 -3.24 -0.46 11.94
CA PRO A 100 -4.52 -0.93 11.40
C PRO A 100 -5.30 0.15 10.65
N ASP A 101 -5.12 1.41 11.03
CA ASP A 101 -5.66 2.60 10.35
C ASP A 101 -5.17 2.70 8.91
N LEU A 102 -3.89 2.42 8.66
CA LEU A 102 -3.31 2.41 7.33
C LEU A 102 -3.63 1.12 6.57
N PHE A 103 -3.75 -0.01 7.27
CA PHE A 103 -4.13 -1.28 6.65
C PHE A 103 -5.50 -1.19 5.99
N GLU A 104 -6.47 -0.50 6.61
CA GLU A 104 -7.78 -0.30 6.01
C GLU A 104 -7.66 0.32 4.62
N LEU A 105 -6.82 1.34 4.42
CA LEU A 105 -6.58 1.91 3.10
C LEU A 105 -5.77 0.97 2.20
N MET A 106 -4.69 0.40 2.71
CA MET A 106 -3.75 -0.40 1.92
C MET A 106 -4.31 -1.75 1.48
N GLN A 107 -5.40 -2.25 2.07
CA GLN A 107 -6.08 -3.46 1.59
C GLN A 107 -6.62 -3.31 0.15
N GLY A 108 -6.90 -2.08 -0.28
CA GLY A 108 -7.30 -1.78 -1.67
C GLY A 108 -6.11 -1.71 -2.63
N PHE A 109 -4.87 -1.76 -2.14
CA PHE A 109 -3.68 -1.66 -2.98
C PHE A 109 -3.42 -2.98 -3.70
N VAL A 110 -3.52 -2.96 -5.03
CA VAL A 110 -3.23 -4.14 -5.85
C VAL A 110 -1.71 -4.30 -5.99
N TYR A 111 -1.14 -5.19 -5.19
CA TYR A 111 0.27 -5.57 -5.28
C TYR A 111 0.44 -6.74 -6.26
N ILE A 112 1.11 -6.49 -7.38
CA ILE A 112 1.59 -7.53 -8.30
C ILE A 112 3.12 -7.47 -8.27
N PRO A 113 3.81 -8.46 -7.66
CA PRO A 113 5.26 -8.50 -7.70
C PRO A 113 5.71 -8.62 -9.15
N ILE A 114 6.76 -7.88 -9.53
CA ILE A 114 7.39 -8.05 -10.84
C ILE A 114 7.96 -9.47 -10.91
N ALA A 115 7.74 -10.13 -12.05
CA ALA A 115 8.07 -11.54 -12.28
C ALA A 115 7.22 -12.53 -11.47
N PHE A 116 6.06 -12.11 -10.95
CA PHE A 116 5.06 -13.04 -10.41
C PHE A 116 3.71 -12.80 -11.09
N ASN A 117 3.03 -13.88 -11.47
CA ASN A 117 1.64 -13.81 -11.90
C ASN A 117 0.71 -13.57 -10.68
N PRO A 118 -0.56 -13.21 -10.88
CA PRO A 118 -1.52 -13.06 -9.78
C PRO A 118 -1.69 -14.31 -8.90
N ASP A 119 -1.31 -15.49 -9.41
CA ASP A 119 -1.37 -16.78 -8.73
C ASP A 119 -0.12 -17.07 -7.86
N GLY A 120 0.88 -16.18 -7.89
CA GLY A 120 2.09 -16.28 -7.08
C GLY A 120 3.19 -17.19 -7.66
N GLU A 121 3.11 -17.54 -8.94
CA GLU A 121 4.18 -18.23 -9.67
C GLU A 121 5.12 -17.25 -10.35
N GLU A 122 6.42 -17.59 -10.40
CA GLU A 122 7.43 -16.81 -11.12
C GLU A 122 7.15 -16.87 -12.64
N CYS A 123 7.17 -15.71 -13.32
CA CYS A 123 6.98 -15.61 -14.79
C CYS A 123 8.25 -15.94 -15.57
#